data_AF-A0A8H3QUK9-F1
#
_entry.id   AF-A0A8H3QUK9-F1
#
_cell.length_a   1.000
_cell.length_b   1.000
_cell.length_c   1.000
_cell.angle_alpha   90.00
_cell.angle_beta   90.00
_cell.angle_gamma   90.00
#
_symmetry.space_group_name_H-M   'P 1'
#
loop_
_entity.id
_entity.type
_entity.pdbx_description
1 polymer ?
#
loop_
_entity_poly.entity_id
_entity_poly.type
_entity_poly.pdbx_seq_one_letter_code
_entity_poly.pdbx_strand_id
1 'polypeptide(L)'
;MCTINPTTLTDFTNFNSAKYNTLPEVVVSSKILQQHSNFAELLGKIYSLTKAHSIELGVRLIHRHMQVDEGKVMIEKFQFHQNAPAFITSAGFPTDQAYPASWLLEDDGKLTVFEYSTDILVKRTLQKLIKDPSIFVEMCDLIRDYHFENLLAPCITARDSLKHFEKENGFVETTDFKSNASIVKNMKDSQIVDDKNAIINTMWAYSVSDNCFGSDNRCVIHCNSNNHCNFHTDP
;
A
#
# COMPACT_ATOMS: atom_id res chain seq x y z
N MET A 1 19.32 30.49 -0.68
CA MET A 1 19.01 29.36 0.22
C MET A 1 17.50 29.32 0.34
N CYS A 2 16.83 28.43 -0.40
CA CYS A 2 15.39 28.22 -0.24
C CYS A 2 15.18 27.38 1.02
N THR A 3 14.69 28.01 2.07
CA THR A 3 14.14 27.32 3.23
C THR A 3 12.84 26.66 2.79
N ILE A 4 12.90 25.35 2.52
CA ILE A 4 11.72 24.51 2.41
C ILE A 4 11.10 24.50 3.81
N ASN A 5 9.93 25.12 3.97
CA ASN A 5 9.20 25.04 5.23
C ASN A 5 8.87 23.57 5.50
N PRO A 6 9.12 23.05 6.71
CA PRO A 6 8.71 21.70 7.06
C PRO A 6 7.19 21.63 6.87
N THR A 7 6.81 20.76 5.94
CA THR A 7 5.45 20.45 5.52
C THR A 7 4.52 20.38 6.73
N THR A 8 3.51 21.24 6.75
CA THR A 8 2.40 21.10 7.69
C THR A 8 1.59 19.87 7.28
N LEU A 9 1.96 18.68 7.77
CA LEU A 9 1.15 17.46 7.67
C LEU A 9 -0.09 17.57 8.57
N THR A 10 -0.98 18.50 8.25
CA THR A 10 -2.19 18.76 9.03
C THR A 10 -3.40 17.98 8.52
N ASP A 11 -3.28 17.27 7.40
CA ASP A 11 -4.40 16.49 6.86
C ASP A 11 -3.96 15.12 6.34
N PHE A 12 -4.05 14.12 7.22
CA PHE A 12 -3.84 12.71 6.89
C PHE A 12 -5.11 12.04 6.38
N THR A 13 -6.21 12.77 6.19
CA THR A 13 -7.56 12.18 6.18
C THR A 13 -8.31 12.27 4.86
N ASN A 14 -7.87 13.11 3.92
CA ASN A 14 -8.61 13.33 2.68
C ASN A 14 -8.24 12.33 1.57
N PHE A 15 -9.26 11.73 0.96
CA PHE A 15 -9.15 10.92 -0.25
C PHE A 15 -9.70 11.68 -1.45
N ASN A 16 -9.11 11.48 -2.63
CA ASN A 16 -9.56 12.07 -3.88
C ASN A 16 -9.77 10.98 -4.93
N SER A 17 -11.03 10.63 -5.19
CA SER A 17 -11.38 9.57 -6.15
C SER A 17 -10.97 9.92 -7.58
N ALA A 18 -11.10 11.19 -8.00
CA ALA A 18 -10.69 11.64 -9.32
C ALA A 18 -9.18 11.42 -9.53
N LYS A 19 -8.35 11.81 -8.55
CA LYS A 19 -6.89 11.56 -8.57
C LYS A 19 -6.58 10.08 -8.54
N TYR A 20 -7.18 9.30 -7.62
CA TYR A 20 -6.98 7.85 -7.54
C TYR A 20 -7.28 7.17 -8.89
N ASN A 21 -8.38 7.57 -9.54
CA ASN A 21 -8.79 7.02 -10.83
C ASN A 21 -7.87 7.41 -11.99
N THR A 22 -6.93 8.36 -11.81
CA THR A 22 -5.87 8.63 -12.82
C THR A 22 -4.63 7.78 -12.65
N LEU A 23 -4.51 7.04 -11.54
CA LEU A 23 -3.32 6.25 -11.26
C LEU A 23 -3.15 5.12 -12.30
N PRO A 24 -1.90 4.81 -12.67
CA PRO A 24 -1.59 3.74 -13.61
C PRO A 24 -2.01 2.36 -13.10
N GLU A 25 -2.09 1.41 -14.03
CA GLU A 25 -2.19 -0.01 -13.71
C GLU A 25 -0.87 -0.55 -13.15
N VAL A 26 -0.96 -1.61 -12.35
CA VAL A 26 0.19 -2.18 -11.63
C VAL A 26 1.36 -2.56 -12.52
N VAL A 27 1.10 -3.08 -13.73
CA VAL A 27 2.12 -3.44 -14.72
C VAL A 27 2.90 -2.22 -15.20
N VAL A 28 2.20 -1.10 -15.42
CA VAL A 28 2.81 0.15 -15.86
C VAL A 28 3.69 0.73 -14.75
N SER A 29 3.18 0.82 -13.52
CA SER A 29 3.95 1.29 -12.36
C SER A 29 5.20 0.45 -12.12
N SER A 30 5.08 -0.88 -12.21
CA SER A 30 6.20 -1.80 -12.04
C SER A 30 7.27 -1.61 -13.10
N LYS A 31 6.86 -1.46 -14.37
CA LYS A 31 7.79 -1.20 -15.47
C LYS A 31 8.56 0.11 -15.29
N ILE A 32 7.89 1.16 -14.82
CA ILE A 32 8.55 2.44 -14.52
C ILE A 32 9.52 2.26 -13.35
N LEU A 33 9.09 1.64 -12.24
CA LEU A 33 9.95 1.37 -11.08
C LEU A 33 11.23 0.63 -11.45
N GLN A 34 11.15 -0.38 -12.33
CA GLN A 34 12.30 -1.16 -12.79
C GLN A 34 13.34 -0.35 -13.58
N GLN A 35 12.99 0.83 -14.08
CA GLN A 35 13.92 1.73 -14.78
C GLN A 35 14.76 2.57 -13.81
N HIS A 36 14.40 2.62 -12.53
CA HIS A 36 15.10 3.43 -11.52
C HIS A 36 16.20 2.62 -10.82
N SER A 37 17.47 2.95 -11.11
CA SER A 37 18.63 2.26 -10.54
C SER A 37 18.85 2.52 -9.04
N ASN A 38 18.33 3.62 -8.51
CA ASN A 38 18.47 4.05 -7.11
C ASN A 38 17.42 3.47 -6.16
N PHE A 39 16.50 2.61 -6.63
CA PHE A 39 15.41 2.06 -5.82
C PHE A 39 15.91 1.22 -4.63
N ALA A 40 16.92 0.36 -4.84
CA ALA A 40 17.47 -0.47 -3.78
C ALA A 40 18.14 0.35 -2.66
N GLU A 41 18.76 1.48 -3.03
CA GLU A 41 19.38 2.41 -2.09
C GLU A 41 18.31 3.10 -1.23
N LEU A 42 17.25 3.62 -1.86
CA LEU A 42 16.10 4.20 -1.16
C LEU A 42 15.50 3.21 -0.15
N LEU A 43 15.22 1.97 -0.58
CA LEU A 43 14.68 0.93 0.31
C LEU A 43 15.62 0.66 1.49
N GLY A 44 16.94 0.65 1.27
CA GLY A 44 17.92 0.49 2.34
C GLY A 44 17.85 1.59 3.40
N LYS A 45 17.65 2.85 2.98
CA LYS A 45 17.46 3.99 3.88
C LYS A 45 16.13 3.90 4.63
N ILE A 46 15.04 3.61 3.92
CA ILE A 46 13.73 3.42 4.53
C ILE A 46 13.75 2.31 5.58
N TYR A 47 14.34 1.15 5.30
CA TYR A 47 14.43 0.06 6.26
C TYR A 47 15.29 0.41 7.47
N SER A 48 16.38 1.15 7.28
CA SER A 48 17.22 1.62 8.38
C SER A 48 16.44 2.56 9.31
N LEU A 49 15.67 3.49 8.72
CA LEU A 49 14.80 4.41 9.43
C LEU A 49 13.72 3.68 10.25
N THR A 50 12.95 2.78 9.61
CA THR A 50 11.87 2.05 10.30
C THR A 50 12.40 1.12 11.38
N LYS A 51 13.57 0.50 11.15
CA LYS A 51 14.25 -0.33 12.14
C LYS A 51 14.71 0.48 13.35
N ALA A 52 15.39 1.61 13.12
CA ALA A 52 15.92 2.44 14.20
C ALA A 52 14.82 2.95 15.15
N HIS A 53 13.65 3.25 14.59
CA HIS A 53 12.52 3.76 15.37
C HIS A 53 11.51 2.68 15.79
N SER A 54 11.72 1.41 15.42
CA SER A 54 10.82 0.29 15.73
C SER A 54 9.35 0.59 15.38
N ILE A 55 9.12 1.11 14.17
CA ILE A 55 7.80 1.54 13.69
C ILE A 55 7.37 0.79 12.43
N GLU A 56 6.11 0.37 12.39
CA GLU A 56 5.53 -0.45 11.32
C GLU A 56 5.18 0.39 10.06
N LEU A 57 6.20 0.98 9.44
CA LEU A 57 6.08 1.70 8.18
C LEU A 57 6.76 0.95 7.03
N GLY A 58 6.38 1.31 5.81
CA GLY A 58 6.98 0.84 4.59
C GLY A 58 6.54 1.70 3.42
N VAL A 59 6.78 1.19 2.21
CA VAL A 59 6.31 1.81 0.97
C VAL A 59 5.52 0.81 0.15
N ARG A 60 4.55 1.32 -0.60
CA ARG A 60 3.80 0.53 -1.58
C ARG A 60 3.82 1.18 -2.96
N LEU A 61 3.79 0.34 -3.98
CA LEU A 61 3.71 0.76 -5.37
C LEU A 61 2.38 1.46 -5.62
N ILE A 62 2.43 2.69 -6.12
CA ILE A 62 1.25 3.47 -6.50
C ILE A 62 0.65 2.85 -7.76
N HIS A 63 -0.57 2.36 -7.65
CA HIS A 63 -1.37 1.88 -8.78
C HIS A 63 -2.85 1.88 -8.41
N ARG A 64 -3.70 1.93 -9.44
CA ARG A 64 -5.14 1.78 -9.31
C ARG A 64 -5.50 0.29 -9.27
N HIS A 65 -6.35 -0.11 -8.32
CA HIS A 65 -6.98 -1.45 -8.33
C HIS A 65 -8.22 -1.49 -9.23
N MET A 66 -9.07 -0.48 -9.11
CA MET A 66 -10.39 -0.37 -9.75
C MET A 66 -10.85 1.08 -9.82
N GLN A 67 -11.93 1.37 -10.53
CA GLN A 67 -12.54 2.71 -10.50
C GLN A 67 -13.30 2.93 -9.18
N VAL A 68 -13.20 4.15 -8.66
CA VAL A 68 -13.85 4.59 -7.42
C VAL A 68 -14.84 5.71 -7.73
N ASP A 69 -16.11 5.52 -7.39
CA ASP A 69 -17.13 6.56 -7.56
C ASP A 69 -16.85 7.78 -6.66
N GLU A 70 -17.41 8.92 -7.03
CA GLU A 70 -17.37 10.13 -6.19
C GLU A 70 -17.96 9.86 -4.80
N GLY A 71 -17.28 10.37 -3.75
CA GLY A 71 -17.66 10.18 -2.36
C GLY A 71 -17.32 8.81 -1.77
N LYS A 72 -16.82 7.86 -2.57
CA LYS A 72 -16.28 6.58 -2.07
C LYS A 72 -14.76 6.66 -1.91
N VAL A 73 -14.25 5.79 -1.06
CA VAL A 73 -12.82 5.61 -0.77
C VAL A 73 -12.46 4.12 -0.80
N MET A 74 -11.18 3.81 -1.02
CA MET A 74 -10.70 2.43 -0.95
C MET A 74 -10.49 2.00 0.50
N ILE A 75 -11.20 0.96 0.94
CA ILE A 75 -11.15 0.46 2.32
C ILE A 75 -10.78 -1.02 2.33
N GLU A 76 -9.65 -1.32 2.96
CA GLU A 76 -9.19 -2.68 3.29
C GLU A 76 -9.89 -3.19 4.56
N LYS A 77 -10.43 -4.41 4.50
CA LYS A 77 -11.07 -5.11 5.62
C LYS A 77 -10.54 -6.53 5.72
N PHE A 78 -10.31 -7.01 6.93
CA PHE A 78 -10.07 -8.43 7.17
C PHE A 78 -11.37 -9.23 7.08
N GLN A 79 -11.38 -10.31 6.31
CA GLN A 79 -12.49 -11.25 6.17
C GLN A 79 -11.96 -12.67 5.88
N PHE A 80 -12.78 -13.68 6.11
CA PHE A 80 -12.51 -15.02 5.58
C PHE A 80 -13.12 -15.16 4.19
N HIS A 81 -12.30 -15.34 3.17
CA HIS A 81 -12.71 -15.52 1.78
C HIS A 81 -12.39 -16.95 1.32
N GLN A 82 -13.43 -17.73 1.00
CA GLN A 82 -13.32 -19.17 0.68
C GLN A 82 -12.61 -19.96 1.80
N ASN A 83 -13.00 -19.72 3.05
CA ASN A 83 -12.42 -20.33 4.26
C ASN A 83 -10.93 -20.03 4.52
N ALA A 84 -10.32 -19.10 3.78
CA ALA A 84 -8.96 -18.62 4.02
C ALA A 84 -8.98 -17.18 4.55
N PRO A 85 -8.05 -16.81 5.45
CA PRO A 85 -7.88 -15.42 5.87
C PRO A 85 -7.54 -14.53 4.67
N ALA A 86 -8.17 -13.37 4.59
CA ALA A 86 -7.94 -12.43 3.49
C ALA A 86 -8.06 -10.97 3.96
N PHE A 87 -7.27 -10.10 3.35
CA PHE A 87 -7.54 -8.66 3.35
C PHE A 87 -8.24 -8.31 2.04
N ILE A 88 -9.42 -7.72 2.13
CA ILE A 88 -10.24 -7.35 0.97
C ILE A 88 -10.34 -5.84 0.92
N THR A 89 -9.82 -5.25 -0.15
CA THR A 89 -9.84 -3.82 -0.43
C THR A 89 -10.86 -3.53 -1.52
N SER A 90 -11.84 -2.69 -1.22
CA SER A 90 -12.92 -2.33 -2.15
C SER A 90 -13.37 -0.89 -1.94
N ALA A 91 -14.03 -0.31 -2.95
CA ALA A 91 -14.61 1.02 -2.86
C ALA A 91 -15.84 1.01 -1.93
N GLY A 92 -15.85 1.88 -0.92
CA GLY A 92 -16.97 2.04 0.02
C GLY A 92 -17.09 3.48 0.53
N PHE A 93 -18.19 3.78 1.21
CA PHE A 93 -18.33 5.08 1.87
C PHE A 93 -17.37 5.18 3.07
N PRO A 94 -16.77 6.34 3.31
CA PRO A 94 -15.94 6.55 4.48
C PRO A 94 -16.74 6.30 5.77
N THR A 95 -16.08 5.73 6.77
CA THR A 95 -16.68 5.46 8.09
C THR A 95 -15.70 5.86 9.18
N ASP A 96 -16.20 6.13 10.39
CA ASP A 96 -15.37 6.43 11.56
C ASP A 96 -14.43 5.27 11.99
N GLN A 97 -14.62 4.10 11.38
CA GLN A 97 -13.83 2.90 11.60
C GLN A 97 -12.82 2.64 10.48
N ALA A 98 -12.75 3.50 9.45
CA ALA A 98 -11.77 3.43 8.39
C ALA A 98 -10.63 4.43 8.67
N TYR A 99 -9.42 3.92 8.85
CA TYR A 99 -8.24 4.71 9.21
C TYR A 99 -7.31 4.83 8.01
N PRO A 100 -6.77 6.03 7.70
CA PRO A 100 -5.75 6.19 6.68
C PRO A 100 -4.57 5.23 6.87
N ALA A 101 -4.25 4.46 5.84
CA ALA A 101 -3.23 3.42 5.88
C ALA A 101 -2.06 3.67 4.92
N SER A 102 -2.27 4.48 3.88
CA SER A 102 -1.22 4.88 2.93
C SER A 102 -1.55 6.22 2.30
N TRP A 103 -0.53 6.94 1.81
CA TRP A 103 -0.68 8.31 1.31
C TRP A 103 0.07 8.53 0.00
N LEU A 104 -0.54 9.30 -0.90
CA LEU A 104 0.13 9.89 -2.06
C LEU A 104 0.84 11.17 -1.60
N LEU A 105 2.06 11.36 -2.11
CA LEU A 105 2.82 12.59 -1.90
C LEU A 105 2.47 13.56 -3.03
N GLU A 106 1.86 14.70 -2.71
CA GLU A 106 1.52 15.71 -3.70
C GLU A 106 2.69 16.71 -3.89
N ASP A 107 2.72 17.35 -5.07
CA ASP A 107 3.77 18.30 -5.49
C ASP A 107 3.84 19.54 -4.58
N ASP A 108 2.72 19.94 -3.97
CA ASP A 108 2.62 21.10 -3.08
C ASP A 108 2.97 20.74 -1.61
N GLY A 109 3.53 19.56 -1.38
CA GLY A 109 3.90 19.08 -0.06
C GLY A 109 2.73 18.47 0.72
N LYS A 110 1.50 18.49 0.18
CA LYS A 110 0.34 17.86 0.81
C LYS A 110 0.37 16.34 0.70
N LEU A 111 -0.52 15.73 1.47
CA LEU A 111 -0.79 14.30 1.45
C LEU A 111 -2.24 14.06 1.10
N THR A 112 -2.46 13.08 0.23
CA THR A 112 -3.79 12.54 -0.06
C THR A 112 -3.80 11.08 0.38
N VAL A 113 -4.83 10.64 1.10
CA VAL A 113 -4.98 9.23 1.44
C VAL A 113 -5.09 8.41 0.17
N PHE A 114 -4.25 7.39 0.06
CA PHE A 114 -4.26 6.43 -1.02
C PHE A 114 -5.23 5.28 -0.73
N GLU A 115 -5.19 4.73 0.49
CA GLU A 115 -6.12 3.71 0.96
C GLU A 115 -6.32 3.78 2.49
N TYR A 116 -7.49 3.32 2.94
CA TYR A 116 -7.85 3.16 4.34
C TYR A 116 -7.85 1.68 4.73
N SER A 117 -7.76 1.40 6.03
CA SER A 117 -7.97 0.07 6.60
C SER A 117 -8.85 0.17 7.84
N THR A 118 -9.63 -0.88 8.11
CA THR A 118 -10.40 -0.98 9.36
C THR A 118 -9.63 -1.65 10.49
N ASP A 119 -8.37 -2.03 10.28
CA ASP A 119 -7.57 -2.74 11.26
C ASP A 119 -7.15 -1.82 12.44
N ILE A 120 -7.24 -2.36 13.66
CA ILE A 120 -6.98 -1.60 14.89
C ILE A 120 -5.50 -1.22 15.06
N LEU A 121 -4.56 -2.01 14.53
CA LEU A 121 -3.15 -1.64 14.59
C LEU A 121 -2.83 -0.49 13.62
N VAL A 122 -3.54 -0.37 12.50
CA VAL A 122 -3.43 0.82 11.63
C VAL A 122 -3.79 2.08 12.41
N LYS A 123 -4.92 2.07 13.12
CA LYS A 123 -5.32 3.18 14.01
C LYS A 123 -4.23 3.52 15.02
N ARG A 124 -3.69 2.52 15.70
CA ARG A 124 -2.67 2.72 16.75
C ARG A 124 -1.38 3.30 16.19
N THR A 125 -0.91 2.78 15.06
CA THR A 125 0.30 3.30 14.41
C THR A 125 0.05 4.71 13.88
N LEU A 126 -1.11 4.99 13.27
CA LEU A 126 -1.49 6.35 12.85
C LEU A 126 -1.47 7.34 14.03
N GLN A 127 -2.00 6.95 15.19
CA GLN A 127 -1.95 7.78 16.40
C GLN A 127 -0.52 8.07 16.86
N LYS A 128 0.41 7.11 16.71
CA LYS A 128 1.84 7.35 16.98
C LYS A 128 2.40 8.40 16.01
N LEU A 129 2.09 8.29 14.72
CA LEU A 129 2.55 9.24 13.69
C LEU A 129 2.01 10.65 13.91
N ILE A 130 0.75 10.79 14.34
CA ILE A 130 0.16 12.09 14.64
C ILE A 130 0.86 12.73 15.85
N LYS A 131 1.21 11.92 16.85
CA LYS A 131 1.90 12.40 18.06
C LYS A 131 3.35 12.80 17.79
N ASP A 132 4.03 12.04 16.93
CA ASP A 132 5.41 12.30 16.51
C ASP A 132 5.55 12.01 15.00
N PRO A 133 5.35 13.03 14.15
CA PRO A 133 5.37 12.86 12.70
C PRO A 133 6.78 12.80 12.12
N SER A 134 7.83 13.02 12.92
CA SER A 134 9.21 13.22 12.44
C SER A 134 9.69 12.08 11.52
N ILE A 135 9.46 10.83 11.92
CA ILE A 135 9.86 9.64 11.16
C ILE A 135 9.10 9.55 9.83
N PHE A 136 7.81 9.89 9.83
CA PHE A 136 6.99 9.84 8.63
C PHE A 136 7.37 10.95 7.66
N VAL A 137 7.67 12.15 8.17
CA VAL A 137 8.23 13.27 7.39
C VAL A 137 9.55 12.85 6.73
N GLU A 138 10.48 12.29 7.50
CA GLU A 138 11.77 11.82 6.98
C GLU A 138 11.61 10.74 5.89
N MET A 139 10.66 9.81 6.06
CA MET A 139 10.31 8.85 5.00
C MET A 139 9.77 9.54 3.74
N CYS A 140 8.90 10.54 3.88
CA CYS A 140 8.37 11.29 2.74
C CYS A 140 9.48 12.06 2.01
N ASP A 141 10.38 12.68 2.77
CA ASP A 141 11.51 13.42 2.21
C ASP A 141 12.47 12.50 1.48
N LEU A 142 12.77 11.31 2.04
CA LEU A 142 13.54 10.28 1.33
C LEU A 142 12.90 9.86 0.00
N ILE A 143 11.58 9.70 -0.06
CA ILE A 143 10.88 9.35 -1.30
C ILE A 143 11.04 10.46 -2.34
N ARG A 144 10.89 11.73 -1.93
CA ARG A 144 11.02 12.91 -2.80
C ARG A 144 12.46 13.14 -3.28
N ASP A 145 13.44 13.00 -2.38
CA ASP A 145 14.86 13.18 -2.67
C ASP A 145 15.37 12.18 -3.72
N TYR A 146 14.76 10.99 -3.75
CA TYR A 146 15.07 9.95 -4.75
C TYR A 146 14.15 9.98 -5.98
N HIS A 147 13.22 10.94 -6.06
CA HIS A 147 12.26 11.13 -7.15
C HIS A 147 11.29 9.96 -7.35
N PHE A 148 10.76 9.40 -6.26
CA PHE A 148 9.79 8.30 -6.27
C PHE A 148 8.37 8.70 -5.83
N GLU A 149 8.08 9.97 -5.61
CA GLU A 149 6.79 10.48 -5.13
C GLU A 149 5.59 10.07 -5.99
N ASN A 150 5.81 9.84 -7.28
CA ASN A 150 4.79 9.37 -8.23
C ASN A 150 4.71 7.84 -8.37
N LEU A 151 5.60 7.10 -7.70
CA LEU A 151 5.71 5.63 -7.79
C LEU A 151 5.50 4.92 -6.46
N LEU A 152 5.88 5.55 -5.34
CA LEU A 152 5.86 4.95 -4.01
C LEU A 152 5.04 5.81 -3.05
N ALA A 153 4.08 5.17 -2.40
CA ALA A 153 3.30 5.75 -1.31
C ALA A 153 3.85 5.24 0.03
N PRO A 154 4.17 6.11 1.01
CA PRO A 154 4.40 5.64 2.37
C PRO A 154 3.13 4.99 2.93
N CYS A 155 3.30 3.91 3.70
CA CYS A 155 2.18 3.14 4.24
C CYS A 155 2.45 2.56 5.63
N ILE A 156 1.40 2.38 6.41
CA ILE A 156 1.40 1.61 7.66
C ILE A 156 1.24 0.13 7.32
N THR A 157 2.18 -0.69 7.79
CA THR A 157 2.21 -2.14 7.52
C THR A 157 1.69 -2.99 8.67
N ALA A 158 1.35 -2.38 9.81
CA ALA A 158 0.78 -3.08 10.96
C ALA A 158 -0.66 -3.55 10.69
N ARG A 159 -0.97 -4.80 11.05
CA ARG A 159 -2.32 -5.40 11.06
C ARG A 159 -2.46 -6.37 12.24
N ASP A 160 -3.47 -6.19 13.10
CA ASP A 160 -3.82 -7.16 14.15
C ASP A 160 -4.24 -8.50 13.54
N SER A 161 -4.94 -8.44 12.41
CA SER A 161 -5.47 -9.62 11.73
C SER A 161 -4.39 -10.52 11.13
N LEU A 162 -3.13 -10.07 11.05
CA LEU A 162 -2.01 -10.91 10.57
C LEU A 162 -1.79 -12.16 11.42
N LYS A 163 -2.25 -12.19 12.68
CA LYS A 163 -2.26 -13.41 13.52
C LYS A 163 -3.03 -14.59 12.92
N HIS A 164 -3.87 -14.34 11.91
CA HIS A 164 -4.63 -15.35 11.20
C HIS A 164 -3.92 -15.89 9.95
N PHE A 165 -2.76 -15.35 9.57
CA PHE A 165 -2.06 -15.68 8.32
C PHE A 165 -0.74 -16.43 8.58
N GLU A 166 -0.33 -17.25 7.61
CA GLU A 166 0.97 -17.95 7.61
C GLU A 166 2.01 -17.21 6.76
N LYS A 167 2.91 -16.47 7.41
CA LYS A 167 3.77 -15.51 6.71
C LYS A 167 4.91 -16.13 5.90
N GLU A 168 5.24 -17.41 6.12
CA GLU A 168 6.45 -18.03 5.55
C GLU A 168 6.47 -18.00 4.03
N ASN A 169 5.30 -18.04 3.39
CA ASN A 169 5.15 -18.10 1.93
C ASN A 169 4.76 -16.76 1.29
N GLY A 170 4.79 -15.66 2.05
CA GLY A 170 4.41 -14.34 1.57
C GLY A 170 2.91 -14.20 1.23
N PHE A 171 2.58 -13.07 0.62
CA PHE A 171 1.22 -12.67 0.30
C PHE A 171 1.08 -12.37 -1.17
N VAL A 172 -0.08 -12.69 -1.72
CA VAL A 172 -0.45 -12.31 -3.09
C VAL A 172 -1.79 -11.62 -3.09
N GLU A 173 -1.83 -10.55 -3.87
CA GLU A 173 -2.95 -9.70 -4.20
C GLU A 173 -3.50 -10.10 -5.57
N THR A 174 -4.80 -10.33 -5.60
CA THR A 174 -5.54 -10.68 -6.82
C THR A 174 -6.77 -9.79 -6.93
N THR A 175 -7.03 -9.28 -8.14
CA THR A 175 -8.28 -8.55 -8.40
C THR A 175 -9.39 -9.56 -8.66
N ASP A 176 -10.47 -9.51 -7.88
CA ASP A 176 -11.72 -10.21 -8.16
C ASP A 176 -12.70 -9.25 -8.86
N PHE A 177 -12.84 -9.45 -10.16
CA PHE A 177 -13.73 -8.65 -11.01
C PHE A 177 -15.21 -8.80 -10.66
N LYS A 178 -15.63 -9.95 -10.11
CA LYS A 178 -17.05 -10.17 -9.80
C LYS A 178 -17.49 -9.33 -8.60
N SER A 179 -16.64 -9.25 -7.58
CA SER A 179 -16.88 -8.44 -6.40
C SER A 179 -16.33 -7.01 -6.50
N ASN A 180 -15.61 -6.69 -7.60
CA ASN A 180 -14.88 -5.43 -7.78
C ASN A 180 -14.04 -5.09 -6.54
N ALA A 181 -13.19 -6.04 -6.16
CA ALA A 181 -12.34 -5.96 -4.97
C ALA A 181 -10.95 -6.48 -5.26
N SER A 182 -9.97 -5.94 -4.54
CA SER A 182 -8.64 -6.52 -4.44
C SER A 182 -8.58 -7.43 -3.21
N ILE A 183 -8.05 -8.63 -3.37
CA ILE A 183 -8.01 -9.68 -2.34
C ILE A 183 -6.55 -10.10 -2.12
N VAL A 184 -6.04 -9.84 -0.92
CA VAL A 184 -4.74 -10.30 -0.44
C VAL A 184 -4.90 -11.53 0.43
N LYS A 185 -4.22 -12.62 0.07
CA LYS A 185 -4.17 -13.88 0.84
C LYS A 185 -2.73 -14.37 0.98
N ASN A 186 -2.53 -15.41 1.78
CA ASN A 186 -1.31 -16.20 1.68
C ASN A 186 -1.16 -16.79 0.27
N MET A 187 0.07 -16.84 -0.23
CA MET A 187 0.34 -17.32 -1.60
C MET A 187 -0.20 -18.75 -1.83
N LYS A 188 -0.08 -19.63 -0.83
CA LYS A 188 -0.60 -21.01 -0.86
C LYS A 188 -2.12 -21.11 -0.99
N ASP A 189 -2.85 -20.09 -0.54
CA ASP A 189 -4.32 -20.07 -0.49
C ASP A 189 -4.92 -19.33 -1.69
N SER A 190 -4.06 -18.99 -2.65
CA SER A 190 -4.40 -18.22 -3.84
C SER A 190 -4.36 -19.13 -5.06
N GLN A 191 -5.40 -19.04 -5.89
CA GLN A 191 -5.48 -19.76 -7.15
C GLN A 191 -4.64 -19.03 -8.21
N ILE A 192 -3.31 -19.03 -8.05
CA ILE A 192 -2.41 -18.50 -9.06
C ILE A 192 -2.23 -19.57 -10.14
N VAL A 193 -2.62 -19.26 -11.37
CA VAL A 193 -2.25 -20.07 -12.54
C VAL A 193 -0.78 -19.82 -12.82
N ASP A 194 -0.01 -20.90 -12.92
CA ASP A 194 1.44 -21.03 -12.81
C ASP A 194 2.28 -20.21 -13.82
N ASP A 195 2.17 -18.88 -13.79
CA ASP A 195 2.98 -17.97 -14.59
C ASP A 195 3.83 -17.11 -13.66
N LYS A 196 5.04 -17.60 -13.35
CA LYS A 196 6.01 -16.91 -12.47
C LYS A 196 6.41 -15.53 -12.99
N ASN A 197 6.19 -15.24 -14.28
CA ASN A 197 6.44 -13.93 -14.86
C ASN A 197 5.31 -12.92 -14.56
N ALA A 198 4.19 -13.37 -13.98
CA ALA A 198 3.03 -12.53 -13.72
C ALA A 198 3.03 -11.84 -12.35
N ILE A 199 4.01 -12.12 -11.49
CA ILE A 199 4.05 -11.67 -10.09
C ILE A 199 4.80 -10.33 -9.99
N ILE A 200 4.13 -9.28 -9.52
CA ILE A 200 4.68 -7.92 -9.37
C ILE A 200 4.78 -7.55 -7.90
N ASN A 201 5.95 -7.10 -7.45
CA ASN A 201 6.14 -6.59 -6.09
C ASN A 201 5.44 -5.24 -5.90
N THR A 202 4.56 -5.11 -4.89
CA THR A 202 3.75 -3.91 -4.64
C THR A 202 3.86 -3.32 -3.23
N MET A 203 4.54 -3.98 -2.30
CA MET A 203 4.82 -3.43 -0.96
C MET A 203 6.21 -3.83 -0.50
N TRP A 204 6.88 -2.97 0.26
CA TRP A 204 8.20 -3.21 0.83
C TRP A 204 8.27 -2.65 2.23
N ALA A 205 8.60 -3.51 3.20
CA ALA A 205 8.75 -3.11 4.59
C ALA A 205 9.78 -3.94 5.34
N TYR A 206 10.36 -3.32 6.37
CA TYR A 206 11.18 -4.00 7.36
C TYR A 206 10.29 -4.57 8.46
N SER A 207 10.50 -5.84 8.82
CA SER A 207 9.73 -6.47 9.90
C SER A 207 10.20 -5.95 11.26
N VAL A 208 9.36 -5.18 11.95
CA VAL A 208 9.62 -4.71 13.32
C VAL A 208 8.83 -5.51 14.37
N SER A 209 7.80 -6.26 13.96
CA SER A 209 7.00 -7.12 14.85
C SER A 209 6.26 -8.23 14.08
N ASP A 210 5.73 -9.21 14.81
CA ASP A 210 4.88 -10.28 14.25
C ASP A 210 3.54 -9.78 13.71
N ASN A 211 3.21 -8.50 13.88
CA ASN A 211 1.97 -7.91 13.40
C ASN A 211 2.18 -6.94 12.24
N CYS A 212 3.35 -6.92 11.59
CA CYS A 212 3.53 -6.19 10.34
C CYS A 212 3.70 -7.14 9.15
N PHE A 213 3.37 -6.65 7.95
CA PHE A 213 3.81 -7.28 6.72
C PHE A 213 5.35 -7.29 6.72
N GLY A 214 5.94 -8.45 7.02
CA GLY A 214 7.35 -8.59 7.41
C GLY A 214 7.72 -10.04 7.74
N SER A 215 8.82 -10.53 7.16
CA SER A 215 9.62 -11.66 7.64
C SER A 215 11.10 -11.33 7.41
N ASP A 216 12.02 -12.12 7.98
CA ASP A 216 13.45 -11.79 8.16
C ASP A 216 14.24 -11.41 6.90
N ASN A 217 13.64 -11.50 5.70
CA ASN A 217 14.16 -10.89 4.48
C ASN A 217 13.05 -10.23 3.65
N ARG A 218 12.84 -8.92 3.88
CA ARG A 218 12.14 -7.96 2.98
C ARG A 218 10.80 -8.47 2.46
N CYS A 219 9.74 -8.28 3.25
CA CYS A 219 8.40 -8.70 2.85
C CYS A 219 7.94 -7.92 1.62
N VAL A 220 7.39 -8.66 0.68
CA VAL A 220 6.80 -8.15 -0.53
C VAL A 220 5.38 -8.68 -0.66
N ILE A 221 4.41 -7.78 -0.80
CA ILE A 221 3.09 -8.15 -1.32
C ILE A 221 3.23 -8.21 -2.83
N HIS A 222 2.69 -9.25 -3.45
CA HIS A 222 2.75 -9.41 -4.89
C HIS A 222 1.39 -9.22 -5.54
N CYS A 223 1.27 -8.50 -6.65
CA CYS A 223 0.10 -8.48 -7.51
C CYS A 223 0.22 -9.51 -8.65
N ASN A 224 -0.88 -10.17 -9.00
CA ASN A 224 -0.97 -10.96 -10.23
C ASN A 224 -1.37 -10.08 -11.43
N SER A 225 -0.48 -9.93 -12.40
CA SER A 225 -0.67 -9.12 -13.61
C SER A 225 -1.62 -9.73 -14.66
N ASN A 226 -1.95 -11.02 -14.57
CA ASN A 226 -2.77 -11.71 -15.57
C ASN A 226 -4.28 -11.61 -15.32
N ASN A 227 -4.74 -10.90 -14.28
CA ASN A 227 -6.16 -10.60 -14.10
C ASN A 227 -6.54 -9.37 -14.92
N HIS A 228 -6.47 -9.47 -16.25
CA HIS A 228 -7.21 -8.61 -17.19
C HIS A 228 -8.38 -9.43 -17.74
N CYS A 229 -9.62 -8.97 -17.52
CA CYS A 229 -10.76 -9.47 -18.29
C CYS A 229 -10.97 -8.54 -19.50
N ASN A 230 -10.99 -9.13 -20.70
CA ASN A 230 -11.33 -8.49 -21.96
C ASN A 230 -12.61 -7.65 -21.82
N PHE A 231 -12.54 -6.37 -22.17
CA PHE A 231 -13.73 -5.64 -22.60
C PHE A 231 -14.06 -6.12 -24.02
N HIS A 232 -14.93 -7.12 -24.11
CA HIS A 232 -15.76 -7.25 -25.30
C HIS A 232 -16.87 -6.21 -25.19
N THR A 233 -16.77 -5.15 -25.96
CA THR A 233 -17.98 -4.56 -26.53
C THR A 233 -18.38 -5.47 -27.69
N ASP A 234 -19.43 -6.26 -27.48
CA ASP A 234 -20.11 -7.04 -28.51
C ASP A 234 -20.49 -6.15 -29.71
N PRO A 235 -20.49 -6.71 -30.93
CA PRO A 235 -21.47 -7.71 -31.37
C PRO A 235 -20.90 -9.10 -31.73
#